data_AF-A0A1Z3HMU6-F1
#
_entry.id   AF-A0A1Z3HMU6-F1
#
_cell.length_a   1.000
_cell.length_b   1.000
_cell.length_c   1.000
_cell.angle_alpha   90.00
_cell.angle_beta   90.00
_cell.angle_gamma   90.00
#
_symmetry.space_group_name_H-M   'P 1'
#
loop_
_entity.id
_entity.type
_entity.pdbx_description
1 polymer ?
#
loop_
_entity_poly.entity_id
_entity_poly.type
_entity_poly.pdbx_seq_one_letter_code
_entity_poly.pdbx_strand_id
1 'polypeptide(L)'
;MILESYINRARTFEYKKDYAKAILELREALQAHPTNAACHSHLASIYLKAGQPTMARVHVKRALDLNANDTVAQSVQQALARAGHQSSSSKRKNNQNKQSGGGLFGLFGGRKN
;
A
#
# COMPACT_ATOMS: atom_id res chain seq x y z
N MET A 1 -10.05 -14.83 -17.83
CA MET A 1 -10.34 -16.01 -16.97
C MET A 1 -9.14 -16.52 -16.16
N ILE A 2 -7.89 -16.23 -16.54
CA ILE A 2 -6.72 -16.80 -15.83
C ILE A 2 -6.53 -16.17 -14.43
N LEU A 3 -6.77 -14.87 -14.28
CA LEU A 3 -6.64 -14.14 -13.01
C LEU A 3 -7.56 -14.65 -11.90
N GLU A 4 -8.84 -14.86 -12.21
CA GLU A 4 -9.82 -15.47 -11.30
C GLU A 4 -9.34 -16.84 -10.80
N SER A 5 -8.70 -17.64 -11.67
CA SER A 5 -8.20 -18.96 -11.31
C SER A 5 -7.10 -18.87 -10.26
N TYR A 6 -6.12 -17.97 -10.45
CA TYR A 6 -5.06 -17.75 -9.48
C TYR A 6 -5.59 -17.25 -8.14
N ILE A 7 -6.58 -16.34 -8.15
CA ILE A 7 -7.21 -15.85 -6.92
C ILE A 7 -7.93 -17.00 -6.18
N ASN A 8 -8.66 -17.85 -6.90
CA ASN A 8 -9.36 -19.00 -6.32
C ASN A 8 -8.38 -20.04 -5.73
N ARG A 9 -7.26 -20.30 -6.41
CA ARG A 9 -6.19 -21.17 -5.89
C ARG A 9 -5.54 -20.60 -4.66
N ALA A 10 -5.20 -19.31 -4.69
CA ALA A 10 -4.64 -18.62 -3.54
C ALA A 10 -5.57 -18.67 -2.33
N ARG A 11 -6.87 -18.47 -2.53
CA ARG A 11 -7.89 -18.62 -1.48
C ARG A 11 -7.96 -20.06 -0.94
N THR A 12 -7.82 -21.05 -1.81
CA THR A 12 -7.77 -22.47 -1.40
C THR A 12 -6.55 -22.76 -0.53
N PHE A 13 -5.38 -22.24 -0.91
CA PHE A 13 -4.16 -22.36 -0.10
C PHE A 13 -4.25 -21.56 1.21
N GLU A 14 -4.89 -20.39 1.19
CA GLU A 14 -5.19 -19.59 2.37
C GLU A 14 -6.06 -20.35 3.38
N TYR A 15 -7.11 -21.06 2.92
CA TYR A 15 -7.91 -21.93 3.78
C TYR A 15 -7.10 -23.08 4.38
N LYS A 16 -6.12 -23.60 3.62
CA LYS A 16 -5.17 -24.61 4.09
C LYS A 16 -4.07 -24.02 4.99
N LYS A 17 -4.07 -22.70 5.24
CA LYS A 17 -3.01 -21.95 5.94
C LYS A 17 -1.64 -22.06 5.28
N ASP A 18 -1.58 -22.48 4.02
CA ASP A 18 -0.36 -22.57 3.23
C ASP A 18 -0.13 -21.22 2.51
N TYR A 19 0.25 -20.21 3.29
CA TYR A 19 0.42 -18.86 2.77
C TYR A 19 1.55 -18.76 1.74
N ALA A 20 2.56 -19.62 1.82
CA ALA A 20 3.69 -19.62 0.90
C ALA A 20 3.24 -19.94 -0.53
N LYS A 21 2.46 -21.01 -0.71
CA LYS A 21 1.91 -21.36 -2.03
C LYS A 21 0.91 -20.32 -2.52
N ALA A 22 0.09 -19.79 -1.62
CA ALA A 22 -0.88 -18.77 -1.99
C ALA A 22 -0.22 -17.47 -2.50
N ILE A 23 0.90 -17.07 -1.87
CA ILE A 23 1.73 -15.95 -2.33
C ILE A 23 2.32 -16.24 -3.71
N LEU A 24 2.81 -17.47 -3.95
CA LEU A 24 3.41 -17.84 -5.23
C LEU A 24 2.40 -17.71 -6.38
N GLU A 25 1.21 -18.28 -6.25
CA GLU A 25 0.14 -18.23 -7.27
C GLU A 25 -0.24 -16.78 -7.62
N LEU A 26 -0.38 -15.91 -6.62
CA LEU A 26 -0.71 -14.51 -6.85
C LEU A 26 0.45 -13.71 -7.44
N ARG A 27 1.71 -14.08 -7.14
CA ARG A 27 2.88 -13.46 -7.77
C ARG A 27 2.99 -13.80 -9.23
N GLU A 28 2.71 -15.05 -9.61
CA GLU A 28 2.63 -15.46 -11.03
C GLU A 28 1.54 -14.69 -11.77
N ALA A 29 0.36 -14.56 -11.15
CA ALA A 29 -0.72 -13.74 -11.70
C ALA A 29 -0.28 -12.29 -11.96
N LEU A 30 0.48 -11.71 -11.03
CA LEU A 30 1.03 -10.36 -11.15
C LEU A 30 2.20 -10.25 -12.13
N GLN A 31 2.89 -11.34 -12.47
CA GLN A 31 3.87 -11.31 -13.56
C GLN A 31 3.19 -11.14 -14.91
N ALA A 32 2.04 -11.80 -15.12
CA ALA A 32 1.24 -11.63 -16.32
C ALA A 32 0.48 -10.30 -16.34
N HIS A 33 -0.06 -9.88 -15.18
CA HIS A 33 -0.88 -8.68 -15.05
C HIS A 33 -0.46 -7.84 -13.83
N PRO A 34 0.62 -7.06 -13.95
CA PRO A 34 1.20 -6.32 -12.82
C PRO A 34 0.34 -5.14 -12.33
N THR A 35 -0.71 -4.78 -13.07
CA THR A 35 -1.60 -3.65 -12.76
C THR A 35 -2.96 -4.10 -12.21
N ASN A 36 -3.12 -5.37 -11.83
CA ASN A 36 -4.37 -5.85 -11.28
C ASN A 36 -4.50 -5.54 -9.78
N ALA A 37 -5.44 -4.66 -9.44
CA ALA A 37 -5.75 -4.27 -8.07
C ALA A 37 -6.19 -5.45 -7.19
N ALA A 38 -7.06 -6.34 -7.70
CA ALA A 38 -7.59 -7.48 -6.95
C ALA A 38 -6.49 -8.48 -6.57
N CYS A 39 -5.54 -8.74 -7.48
CA CYS A 39 -4.39 -9.60 -7.16
C CYS A 39 -3.52 -8.97 -6.07
N HIS A 40 -3.28 -7.65 -6.14
CA HIS A 40 -2.54 -6.95 -5.10
C HIS A 40 -3.25 -6.95 -3.74
N SER A 41 -4.57 -6.78 -3.69
CA SER A 41 -5.33 -6.78 -2.44
C SER A 41 -5.41 -8.16 -1.80
N HIS A 42 -5.63 -9.21 -2.59
CA HIS A 42 -5.55 -10.59 -2.10
C HIS A 42 -4.15 -10.93 -1.61
N LEU A 43 -3.10 -10.55 -2.34
CA LEU A 43 -1.72 -10.81 -1.92
C LEU A 43 -1.41 -10.09 -0.60
N ALA A 44 -1.88 -8.84 -0.43
CA ALA A 44 -1.73 -8.09 0.81
C ALA A 44 -2.42 -8.78 2.00
N SER A 45 -3.64 -9.29 1.81
CA SER A 45 -4.37 -10.06 2.82
C SER A 45 -3.58 -11.29 3.27
N ILE A 46 -3.04 -12.04 2.32
CA ILE A 46 -2.28 -13.26 2.60
C ILE A 46 -0.97 -12.93 3.31
N TYR A 47 -0.25 -11.88 2.91
CA TYR A 47 0.96 -11.44 3.62
C TYR A 47 0.65 -11.04 5.07
N LEU A 48 -0.49 -10.40 5.33
CA LEU A 48 -0.90 -10.06 6.68
C LEU A 48 -1.13 -11.32 7.53
N LYS A 49 -1.82 -12.32 6.97
CA LYS A 49 -2.05 -13.63 7.63
C LYS A 49 -0.76 -14.44 7.81
N ALA A 50 0.20 -14.27 6.92
CA ALA A 50 1.53 -14.86 7.00
C ALA A 50 2.45 -14.17 8.01
N GLY A 51 1.98 -13.14 8.74
CA GLY A 51 2.78 -12.41 9.72
C GLY A 51 3.77 -11.42 9.09
N GLN A 52 3.56 -11.01 7.83
CA GLN A 52 4.43 -10.11 7.08
C GLN A 52 3.73 -8.76 6.80
N PRO A 53 3.42 -7.95 7.82
CA PRO A 53 2.66 -6.71 7.67
C PRO A 53 3.38 -5.66 6.80
N THR A 54 4.71 -5.68 6.78
CA THR A 54 5.52 -4.77 5.94
C THR A 54 5.26 -5.00 4.46
N MET A 55 5.24 -6.26 4.02
CA MET A 55 4.94 -6.63 2.63
C MET A 55 3.46 -6.37 2.30
N ALA A 56 2.57 -6.68 3.24
CA ALA A 56 1.15 -6.37 3.09
C ALA A 56 0.91 -4.88 2.84
N ARG A 57 1.59 -3.97 3.57
CA ARG A 57 1.50 -2.51 3.37
C ARG A 57 1.88 -2.07 1.95
N VAL A 58 2.93 -2.66 1.37
CA VAL A 58 3.37 -2.31 0.01
C VAL A 58 2.30 -2.67 -1.01
N HIS A 59 1.75 -3.88 -0.91
CA HIS A 59 0.75 -4.37 -1.86
C HIS A 59 -0.62 -3.72 -1.67
N VAL A 60 -1.04 -3.45 -0.43
CA VAL A 60 -2.30 -2.75 -0.18
C VAL A 60 -2.28 -1.33 -0.74
N LYS A 61 -1.13 -0.65 -0.65
CA LYS A 61 -0.96 0.68 -1.22
C LYS A 61 -1.09 0.65 -2.74
N ARG A 62 -0.42 -0.30 -3.42
CA ARG A 62 -0.58 -0.47 -4.88
C ARG A 62 -2.02 -0.80 -5.27
N ALA A 63 -2.70 -1.67 -4.52
CA ALA A 63 -4.09 -2.01 -4.80
C ALA A 63 -4.99 -0.76 -4.76
N LEU A 64 -4.81 0.12 -3.77
CA LEU A 64 -5.57 1.36 -3.63
C LEU A 64 -5.15 2.45 -4.62
N ASP A 65 -3.87 2.50 -5.00
CA ASP A 65 -3.38 3.38 -6.05
C ASP A 65 -4.00 3.01 -7.42
N LEU A 66 -4.26 1.72 -7.66
CA LEU A 66 -4.90 1.20 -8.88
C LEU A 66 -6.43 1.26 -8.82
N ASN A 67 -7.01 0.91 -7.68
CA ASN A 67 -8.44 0.96 -7.42
C ASN A 67 -8.71 1.38 -5.97
N ALA A 68 -9.03 2.66 -5.78
CA ALA A 68 -9.31 3.22 -4.47
C ALA A 68 -10.55 2.60 -3.80
N ASN A 69 -11.46 2.00 -4.58
CA ASN A 69 -12.70 1.37 -4.11
C ASN A 69 -12.57 -0.14 -3.87
N ASP A 70 -11.35 -0.69 -3.88
CA ASP A 70 -11.13 -2.10 -3.55
C ASP A 70 -11.41 -2.35 -2.05
N THR A 71 -12.53 -3.01 -1.77
CA THR A 71 -13.00 -3.33 -0.42
C THR A 71 -12.02 -4.24 0.34
N VAL A 72 -11.36 -5.18 -0.36
CA VAL A 72 -10.35 -6.06 0.23
C VAL A 72 -9.14 -5.24 0.63
N ALA A 73 -8.66 -4.35 -0.24
CA ALA A 73 -7.53 -3.49 0.08
C ALA A 73 -7.82 -2.57 1.28
N GLN A 74 -8.99 -1.94 1.32
CA GLN A 74 -9.40 -1.11 2.47
C GLN A 74 -9.46 -1.92 3.76
N SER A 75 -10.01 -3.15 3.73
CA SER A 75 -10.07 -4.03 4.89
C SER A 75 -8.68 -4.39 5.44
N VAL A 76 -7.73 -4.70 4.54
CA VAL A 76 -6.35 -5.03 4.90
C VAL A 76 -5.62 -3.80 5.42
N GLN A 77 -5.84 -2.63 4.82
CA GLN A 77 -5.26 -1.37 5.31
C GLN A 77 -5.75 -1.04 6.73
N GLN A 78 -7.03 -1.23 7.02
CA GLN A 78 -7.58 -1.05 8.36
C GLN A 78 -7.00 -2.07 9.36
N ALA A 79 -6.87 -3.34 8.96
CA ALA A 79 -6.23 -4.37 9.79
C ALA A 79 -4.76 -4.03 10.09
N LEU A 80 -4.02 -3.56 9.07
CA LEU A 80 -2.64 -3.08 9.21
C LEU A 80 -2.53 -1.84 10.10
N ALA A 81 -3.49 -0.92 10.01
CA ALA A 81 -3.52 0.26 10.87
C ALA A 81 -3.74 -0.14 12.33
N ARG A 82 -4.66 -1.09 12.61
CA ARG A 82 -4.89 -1.61 13.96
C ARG A 82 -3.66 -2.35 14.51
N ALA A 83 -3.03 -3.20 13.71
CA ALA A 83 -1.81 -3.91 14.10
C ALA A 83 -0.62 -2.96 14.27
N GLY A 84 -0.52 -1.94 13.41
CA GLY A 84 0.56 -0.96 13.41
C GLY A 84 0.38 0.17 14.44
N HIS A 85 -0.83 0.41 14.94
CA HIS A 85 -1.09 1.39 16.01
C HIS A 85 -0.47 1.00 17.35
N GLN A 86 -0.11 -0.28 17.54
CA GLN A 86 0.73 -0.68 18.67
C GLN A 86 2.22 -0.34 18.46
N SER A 87 2.65 0.03 17.25
CA SER A 87 4.08 0.22 16.92
C SER A 87 4.43 1.58 16.30
N SER A 88 3.48 2.38 15.78
CA SER A 88 3.83 3.63 15.08
C SER A 88 2.73 4.70 15.05
N SER A 89 2.83 5.63 15.99
CA SER A 89 2.24 6.99 15.97
C SER A 89 2.80 7.89 14.84
N SER A 90 3.36 7.32 13.76
CA SER A 90 4.48 7.95 13.05
C SER A 90 4.40 7.86 11.52
N LYS A 91 3.25 8.22 10.90
CA LYS A 91 3.28 8.87 9.57
C LYS A 91 1.96 9.54 9.22
N ARG A 92 1.64 10.62 9.95
CA ARG A 92 0.84 11.72 9.38
C ARG A 92 1.60 12.22 8.16
N LYS A 93 1.12 11.89 6.96
CA LYS A 93 1.55 12.56 5.74
C LYS A 93 0.92 13.96 5.77
N ASN A 94 1.60 14.85 6.49
CA ASN A 94 1.32 16.27 6.56
C ASN A 94 1.58 16.85 5.17
N ASN A 95 0.55 16.90 4.31
CA ASN A 95 0.59 17.78 3.15
C ASN A 95 0.16 19.17 3.63
N GLN A 96 1.10 19.84 4.31
CA GLN A 96 0.94 21.22 4.72
C GLN A 96 1.02 22.08 3.47
N ASN A 97 -0.16 22.50 3.05
CA ASN A 97 -0.41 23.69 2.27
C ASN A 97 0.30 24.91 2.89
N LYS A 98 0.80 25.81 2.02
CA LYS A 98 1.27 27.20 2.25
C LYS A 98 2.70 27.45 2.74
N GLN A 99 3.53 27.88 1.78
CA GLN A 99 4.36 29.09 1.89
C GLN A 99 4.66 29.52 0.44
N SER A 100 3.90 30.42 -0.20
CA SER A 100 3.85 31.86 0.07
C SER A 100 5.25 32.45 0.28
N GLY A 101 6.12 32.32 -0.73
CA GLY A 101 7.36 33.10 -0.81
C GLY A 101 7.06 34.55 -1.13
N GLY A 102 6.73 35.34 -0.12
CA GLY A 102 6.69 36.80 -0.20
C GLY A 102 8.10 37.34 -0.43
N GLY A 103 8.38 37.78 -1.66
CA GLY A 103 9.59 38.51 -1.99
C GLY A 103 9.48 39.94 -1.48
N LEU A 104 10.00 40.21 -0.30
CA LEU A 104 10.28 41.54 0.23
C LEU A 104 11.56 41.43 1.07
N PHE A 105 12.35 42.50 1.08
CA PHE A 105 13.64 42.70 1.78
C PHE A 105 14.91 42.44 0.95
N GLY A 106 15.17 43.40 0.07
CA GLY A 106 16.51 43.74 -0.42
C GLY A 106 16.71 45.26 -0.43
N LEU A 107 16.28 45.97 0.63
CA LEU A 107 16.60 47.38 0.84
C LEU A 107 17.80 47.48 1.80
N PHE A 108 19.00 47.29 1.26
CA PHE A 108 20.27 47.62 1.90
C PHE A 108 21.11 48.29 0.81
N GLY A 109 21.22 49.61 0.77
CA GLY A 109 21.93 50.38 1.79
C GLY A 109 23.35 50.69 1.29
N GLY A 110 23.49 51.19 0.06
CA GLY A 110 24.76 51.64 -0.51
C GLY A 110 25.10 53.04 0.00
N ARG A 111 25.73 53.11 1.18
CA ARG A 111 26.25 54.34 1.77
C ARG A 111 27.58 54.70 1.12
N LYS A 112 27.59 55.91 0.55
CA LYS A 112 28.71 56.73 0.07
C LYS A 112 29.88 56.77 1.06
N ASN A 113 31.11 56.70 0.54
CA ASN A 113 32.25 57.58 0.85
C ASN A 113 33.37 57.33 -0.15
#